data_AF-A0A0B5DSC3-F1
#
_entry.id   AF-A0A0B5DSC3-F1
#
_cell.length_a   1.000
_cell.length_b   1.000
_cell.length_c   1.000
_cell.angle_alpha   90.00
_cell.angle_beta   90.00
_cell.angle_gamma   90.00
#
_symmetry.space_group_name_H-M   'P 1'
#
loop_
_entity.id
_entity.type
_entity.pdbx_description
1 polymer ?
#
loop_
_entity_poly.entity_id
_entity_poly.type
_entity_poly.pdbx_seq_one_letter_code
_entity_poly.pdbx_strand_id
1 'polypeptide(L)'
;MRLASYNLRKCRGTDGLRAPGRILDVINEIGAQAVALQEADMRLGARPAALPLRMIETHTDFTAVPVNLSAVSVGWHGNAILVRKDATVEADHRFELPGLEPRGAVAVDIAGLRIVGVHLGLLRSSRQKQLHAIRAHLSRLDDRPTVILGDFNEWSQTGGLDPLRDAFEIHAPGRSFHANRPMAALDRIAHTPALDLRDAGVVETEQSRRASDHLPVWADLARL
;
A
#
# COMPACT_ATOMS: atom_id res chain seq x y z
N MET A 1 -7.86 5.49 -13.79
CA MET A 1 -7.57 5.91 -12.41
C MET A 1 -6.20 5.36 -12.05
N ARG A 2 -5.28 6.23 -11.62
CA ARG A 2 -3.96 5.88 -11.09
C ARG A 2 -4.04 5.56 -9.61
N LEU A 3 -3.62 4.35 -9.24
CA LEU A 3 -3.39 3.93 -7.87
C LEU A 3 -1.91 3.75 -7.63
N ALA A 4 -1.45 3.95 -6.40
CA ALA A 4 -0.05 3.77 -6.05
C ALA A 4 0.13 3.08 -4.71
N SER A 5 1.31 2.50 -4.51
CA SER A 5 1.72 2.02 -3.20
C SER A 5 3.17 2.35 -2.88
N TYR A 6 3.45 2.61 -1.60
CA TYR A 6 4.77 3.04 -1.16
C TYR A 6 5.08 2.60 0.28
N ASN A 7 6.08 1.74 0.43
CA ASN A 7 6.65 1.43 1.73
C ASN A 7 7.59 2.55 2.17
N LEU A 8 7.19 3.26 3.23
CA LEU A 8 7.86 4.47 3.70
C LEU A 8 9.09 4.19 4.56
N ARG A 9 9.25 2.95 5.03
CA ARG A 9 10.29 2.57 5.98
C ARG A 9 10.37 3.52 7.18
N LYS A 10 9.20 3.92 7.69
CA LYS A 10 9.03 4.93 8.77
C LYS A 10 9.66 6.28 8.44
N CYS A 11 9.53 6.70 7.18
CA CYS A 11 10.11 7.91 6.59
C CYS A 11 11.63 8.00 6.72
N ARG A 12 12.33 6.87 6.85
CA ARG A 12 13.79 6.81 7.02
C ARG A 12 14.47 6.51 5.69
N GLY A 13 15.12 7.51 5.14
CA GLY A 13 15.81 7.42 3.86
C GLY A 13 16.98 6.44 3.84
N THR A 14 17.52 6.22 2.65
CA THR A 14 18.73 5.42 2.43
C THR A 14 19.99 6.09 2.99
N ASP A 15 19.92 7.41 3.24
CA ASP A 15 20.90 8.17 4.04
C ASP A 15 20.74 8.00 5.56
N GLY A 16 19.75 7.22 5.99
CA GLY A 16 19.50 6.92 7.40
C GLY A 16 18.75 8.01 8.17
N LEU A 17 18.49 9.17 7.56
CA LEU A 17 17.77 10.28 8.17
C LEU A 17 16.26 10.08 8.04
N ARG A 18 15.52 10.41 9.10
CA ARG A 18 14.05 10.45 9.04
C ARG A 18 13.60 11.83 8.57
N ALA A 19 12.97 11.91 7.39
CA ALA A 19 12.40 13.18 6.91
C ALA A 19 11.07 12.93 6.17
N PRO A 20 9.92 13.05 6.87
CA PRO A 20 8.60 12.83 6.29
C PRO A 20 8.29 13.76 5.10
N GLY A 21 8.86 14.98 5.07
CA GLY A 21 8.70 15.90 3.93
C GLY A 21 9.12 15.29 2.60
N ARG A 22 10.27 14.60 2.55
CA ARG A 22 10.75 13.92 1.34
C ARG A 22 9.79 12.85 0.83
N ILE A 23 9.09 12.17 1.75
CA ILE A 23 8.08 11.18 1.39
C ILE A 23 6.87 11.87 0.75
N LEU A 24 6.44 13.02 1.29
CA LEU A 24 5.32 13.79 0.73
C LEU A 24 5.66 14.34 -0.65
N ASP A 25 6.88 14.83 -0.85
CA ASP A 25 7.36 15.29 -2.17
C ASP A 25 7.23 14.16 -3.20
N VAL A 26 7.74 12.97 -2.87
CA VAL A 26 7.61 11.77 -3.72
C VAL A 26 6.15 11.39 -3.96
N ILE A 27 5.29 11.42 -2.94
CA ILE A 27 3.86 11.11 -3.06
C ILE A 27 3.14 12.10 -4.01
N ASN A 28 3.47 13.39 -3.92
CA ASN A 28 2.87 14.42 -4.75
C ASN A 28 3.24 14.25 -6.23
N GLU A 29 4.45 13.78 -6.54
CA GLU A 29 4.92 13.53 -7.91
C GLU A 29 4.21 12.35 -8.60
N ILE A 30 3.65 11.38 -7.86
CA ILE A 30 3.08 10.16 -8.46
C ILE A 30 1.85 10.45 -9.33
N GLY A 31 1.08 11.49 -8.99
CA GLY A 31 -0.18 11.81 -9.68
C GLY A 31 -1.32 10.81 -9.40
N ALA A 32 -1.22 10.04 -8.32
CA ALA A 32 -2.23 9.04 -7.97
C ALA A 32 -3.53 9.66 -7.43
N GLN A 33 -4.65 8.93 -7.55
CA GLN A 33 -5.92 9.25 -6.89
C GLN A 33 -6.03 8.64 -5.49
N ALA A 34 -5.34 7.52 -5.25
CA ALA A 34 -5.16 6.96 -3.92
C ALA A 34 -3.78 6.28 -3.79
N VAL A 35 -3.23 6.30 -2.58
CA VAL A 35 -1.91 5.74 -2.27
C VAL A 35 -1.99 4.84 -1.04
N ALA A 36 -1.68 3.56 -1.20
CA ALA A 36 -1.51 2.63 -0.08
C ALA A 36 -0.10 2.74 0.50
N LEU A 37 0.01 3.06 1.78
CA LEU A 37 1.26 3.28 2.48
C LEU A 37 1.58 2.14 3.44
N GLN A 38 2.84 1.71 3.47
CA GLN A 38 3.34 0.76 4.46
C GLN A 38 4.39 1.41 5.36
N GLU A 39 4.49 0.92 6.60
CA GLU A 39 5.34 1.51 7.64
C GLU A 39 5.04 3.00 7.89
N ALA A 40 3.76 3.37 7.77
CA ALA A 40 3.28 4.72 8.01
C ALA A 40 3.23 5.09 9.50
N ASP A 41 3.28 4.09 10.39
CA ASP A 41 3.36 4.24 11.85
C ASP A 41 4.66 3.68 12.42
N MET A 42 5.07 4.25 13.55
CA MET A 42 6.10 3.66 14.40
C MET A 42 5.58 2.43 15.13
N ARG A 43 6.45 1.43 15.35
CA ARG A 43 6.15 0.22 16.14
C ARG A 43 6.45 0.45 17.63
N LEU A 44 5.81 1.46 18.23
CA LEU A 44 5.98 1.88 19.62
C LEU A 44 4.61 2.10 20.26
N GLY A 45 4.31 1.52 21.41
CA GLY A 45 3.11 1.82 22.23
C GLY A 45 1.85 2.14 21.41
N ALA A 46 1.36 3.38 21.52
CA ALA A 46 0.17 3.93 20.84
C ALA A 46 0.30 4.06 19.29
N ARG A 47 1.42 3.61 18.72
CA ARG A 47 1.76 3.61 17.28
C ARG A 47 1.74 5.01 16.65
N PRO A 48 2.53 5.97 17.16
CA PRO A 48 2.56 7.31 16.59
C PRO A 48 2.96 7.28 15.11
N ALA A 49 2.35 8.15 14.32
CA ALA A 49 2.57 8.25 12.89
C ALA A 49 4.05 8.56 12.58
N ALA A 50 4.64 7.80 11.66
CA ALA A 50 5.92 8.15 11.05
C ALA A 50 5.74 9.25 10.00
N LEU A 51 4.58 9.27 9.33
CA LEU A 51 4.13 10.33 8.43
C LEU A 51 2.97 11.11 9.11
N PRO A 52 3.22 12.27 9.74
CA PRO A 52 2.20 12.96 10.54
C PRO A 52 0.98 13.41 9.74
N LEU A 53 -0.23 13.17 10.28
CA LEU A 53 -1.52 13.57 9.67
C LEU A 53 -1.55 15.04 9.24
N ARG A 54 -1.14 15.95 10.15
CA ARG A 54 -1.09 17.39 9.84
C ARG A 54 -0.20 17.70 8.64
N MET A 55 0.91 16.97 8.46
CA MET A 55 1.78 17.20 7.30
C MET A 55 1.12 16.74 6.01
N ILE A 56 0.42 15.60 6.02
CA ILE A 56 -0.38 15.12 4.88
C ILE A 56 -1.42 16.19 4.51
N GLU A 57 -2.19 16.65 5.49
CA GLU A 57 -3.25 17.65 5.28
C GLU A 57 -2.75 18.97 4.70
N THR A 58 -1.58 19.47 5.15
CA THR A 58 -1.10 20.80 4.74
C THR A 58 -0.15 20.81 3.54
N HIS A 59 0.46 19.69 3.17
CA HIS A 59 1.46 19.63 2.09
C HIS A 59 1.01 18.78 0.88
N THR A 60 -0.21 18.23 0.92
CA THR A 60 -0.75 17.41 -0.16
C THR A 60 -2.24 17.69 -0.38
N ASP A 61 -2.76 17.23 -1.51
CA ASP A 61 -4.21 17.18 -1.77
C ASP A 61 -4.85 15.85 -1.33
N PHE A 62 -4.20 15.14 -0.42
CA PHE A 62 -4.70 13.91 0.15
C PHE A 62 -5.25 14.11 1.57
N THR A 63 -6.14 13.20 1.95
CA THR A 63 -6.51 12.94 3.34
C THR A 63 -6.25 11.47 3.65
N ALA A 64 -5.96 11.16 4.91
CA ALA A 64 -5.80 9.78 5.37
C ALA A 64 -7.18 9.17 5.68
N VAL A 65 -7.41 7.93 5.23
CA VAL A 65 -8.60 7.16 5.59
C VAL A 65 -8.55 6.83 7.10
N PRO A 66 -9.62 7.05 7.88
CA PRO A 66 -9.59 6.99 9.35
C PRO A 66 -9.62 5.57 9.93
N VAL A 67 -8.68 4.72 9.52
CA VAL A 67 -8.53 3.33 9.99
C VAL A 67 -7.77 3.21 11.32
N ASN A 68 -7.23 4.31 11.84
CA ASN A 68 -6.43 4.35 13.06
C ASN A 68 -7.26 4.08 14.32
N LEU A 69 -6.64 3.45 15.32
CA LEU A 69 -7.25 3.22 16.65
C LEU A 69 -6.87 4.29 17.68
N SER A 70 -5.79 5.03 17.42
CA SER A 70 -5.28 6.07 18.31
C SER A 70 -5.14 7.37 17.54
N ALA A 71 -5.41 8.49 18.21
CA ALA A 71 -5.31 9.83 17.62
C ALA A 71 -3.91 10.19 17.12
N VAL A 72 -2.86 9.51 17.62
CA VAL A 72 -1.48 9.75 17.18
C VAL A 72 -1.06 8.90 15.98
N SER A 73 -1.85 7.90 15.59
CA SER A 73 -1.56 6.98 14.49
C SER A 73 -2.23 7.46 13.20
N VAL A 74 -1.58 7.23 12.06
CA VAL A 74 -2.13 7.53 10.72
C VAL A 74 -2.79 6.30 10.10
N GLY A 75 -2.54 5.11 10.63
CA GLY A 75 -2.94 3.86 10.01
C GLY A 75 -3.29 2.76 11.01
N TRP A 76 -3.28 1.54 10.50
CA TRP A 76 -3.54 0.34 11.28
C TRP A 76 -2.52 -0.75 10.94
N HIS A 77 -1.85 -1.26 11.98
CA HIS A 77 -0.66 -2.10 11.84
C HIS A 77 0.46 -1.49 10.98
N GLY A 78 0.49 -0.16 10.83
CA GLY A 78 1.45 0.55 9.98
C GLY A 78 1.04 0.61 8.50
N ASN A 79 -0.18 0.17 8.13
CA ASN A 79 -0.75 0.43 6.82
C ASN A 79 -1.70 1.63 6.89
N ALA A 80 -1.63 2.51 5.90
CA ALA A 80 -2.57 3.60 5.72
C ALA A 80 -2.98 3.68 4.25
N ILE A 81 -4.12 4.30 3.96
CA ILE A 81 -4.48 4.69 2.60
C ILE A 81 -4.72 6.20 2.60
N LEU A 82 -4.10 6.86 1.63
CA LEU A 82 -4.37 8.26 1.31
C LEU A 82 -5.32 8.30 0.12
N VAL A 83 -6.35 9.14 0.19
CA VAL A 83 -7.28 9.42 -0.93
C VAL A 83 -7.32 10.91 -1.19
N ARG A 84 -7.58 11.34 -2.43
CA ARG A 84 -7.72 12.77 -2.73
C ARG A 84 -8.81 13.39 -1.87
N LYS A 85 -8.65 14.66 -1.47
CA LYS A 85 -9.58 15.38 -0.58
C LYS A 85 -10.99 15.53 -1.16
N ASP A 86 -11.12 15.47 -2.48
CA ASP A 86 -12.40 15.50 -3.19
C ASP A 86 -13.02 14.10 -3.41
N ALA A 87 -12.33 13.03 -3.03
CA ALA A 87 -12.85 11.69 -3.13
C ALA A 87 -13.93 11.44 -2.07
N THR A 88 -15.04 10.84 -2.49
CA THR A 88 -16.08 10.37 -1.56
C THR A 88 -15.73 8.95 -1.10
N VAL A 89 -15.46 8.80 0.20
CA VAL A 89 -15.26 7.49 0.84
C VAL A 89 -16.63 6.88 1.14
N GLU A 90 -16.86 5.68 0.60
CA GLU A 90 -18.10 4.92 0.79
C GLU A 90 -18.03 4.01 2.01
N ALA A 91 -16.85 3.42 2.26
CA ALA A 91 -16.56 2.61 3.43
C ALA A 91 -15.05 2.50 3.65
N ASP A 92 -14.64 2.30 4.90
CA ASP A 92 -13.29 1.91 5.29
C ASP A 92 -13.31 0.59 6.05
N HIS A 93 -12.24 -0.20 5.89
CA HIS A 93 -12.18 -1.55 6.43
C HIS A 93 -10.82 -1.85 7.03
N ARG A 94 -10.84 -2.72 8.05
CA ARG A 94 -9.64 -3.28 8.69
C ARG A 94 -9.72 -4.79 8.65
N PHE A 95 -8.73 -5.41 8.00
CA PHE A 95 -8.63 -6.86 7.88
C PHE A 95 -7.57 -7.40 8.83
N GLU A 96 -8.02 -8.05 9.90
CA GLU A 96 -7.12 -8.69 10.84
C GLU A 96 -6.45 -9.89 10.18
N LEU A 97 -5.12 -9.93 10.25
CA LEU A 97 -4.32 -10.91 9.55
C LEU A 97 -3.61 -11.84 10.55
N PRO A 98 -3.63 -13.16 10.34
CA PRO A 98 -2.96 -14.10 11.22
C PRO A 98 -1.44 -13.99 11.10
N GLY A 99 -0.73 -14.23 12.20
CA GLY A 99 0.72 -14.30 12.24
C GLY A 99 1.30 -13.93 13.60
N LEU A 100 2.56 -14.32 13.83
CA LEU A 100 3.31 -13.89 15.01
C LEU A 100 3.67 -12.40 14.93
N GLU A 101 3.94 -11.91 13.72
CA GLU A 101 4.09 -10.48 13.47
C GLU A 101 2.71 -9.82 13.42
N PRO A 102 2.47 -8.72 14.15
CA PRO A 102 1.20 -8.00 14.14
C PRO A 102 1.06 -7.22 12.83
N ARG A 103 0.66 -7.93 11.76
CA ARG A 103 0.31 -7.38 10.44
C ARG A 103 -1.20 -7.17 10.37
N GLY A 104 -1.59 -6.19 9.58
CA GLY A 104 -2.98 -5.93 9.20
C GLY A 104 -3.03 -5.58 7.72
N ALA A 105 -4.23 -5.55 7.15
CA ALA A 105 -4.50 -4.88 5.89
C ALA A 105 -5.64 -3.88 6.10
N VAL A 106 -5.63 -2.81 5.33
CA VAL A 106 -6.67 -1.77 5.37
C VAL A 106 -7.28 -1.67 3.99
N ALA A 107 -8.57 -1.36 3.92
CA ALA A 107 -9.22 -1.11 2.64
C ALA A 107 -10.08 0.14 2.70
N VAL A 108 -10.27 0.74 1.53
CA VAL A 108 -11.22 1.84 1.33
C VAL A 108 -12.01 1.59 0.07
N ASP A 109 -13.29 1.92 0.13
CA ASP A 109 -14.22 1.88 -0.98
C ASP A 109 -14.43 3.32 -1.48
N ILE A 110 -14.06 3.60 -2.74
CA ILE A 110 -14.23 4.91 -3.38
C ILE A 110 -14.78 4.75 -4.80
N ALA A 111 -15.80 5.53 -5.15
CA ALA A 111 -16.42 5.55 -6.48
C ALA A 111 -16.77 4.15 -7.03
N GLY A 112 -17.22 3.23 -6.17
CA GLY A 112 -17.53 1.82 -6.47
C GLY A 112 -16.31 0.90 -6.68
N LEU A 113 -15.10 1.33 -6.28
CA LEU A 113 -13.85 0.56 -6.36
C LEU A 113 -13.34 0.30 -4.94
N ARG A 114 -12.95 -0.95 -4.64
CA ARG A 114 -12.24 -1.29 -3.40
C ARG A 114 -10.74 -1.26 -3.60
N ILE A 115 -10.05 -0.56 -2.70
CA ILE A 115 -8.59 -0.44 -2.69
C ILE A 115 -8.09 -1.01 -1.38
N VAL A 116 -7.26 -2.06 -1.43
CA VAL A 116 -6.73 -2.77 -0.26
C VAL A 116 -5.22 -2.55 -0.18
N GLY A 117 -4.77 -1.90 0.89
CA GLY A 117 -3.36 -1.70 1.22
C GLY A 117 -2.82 -2.84 2.08
N VAL A 118 -1.71 -3.47 1.65
CA VAL A 118 -1.10 -4.60 2.36
C VAL A 118 0.38 -4.39 2.68
N HIS A 119 0.82 -5.01 3.78
CA HIS A 119 2.22 -5.24 4.12
C HIS A 119 2.35 -6.63 4.73
N LEU A 120 2.64 -7.63 3.89
CA LEU A 120 2.61 -9.03 4.29
C LEU A 120 3.84 -9.43 5.13
N GLY A 121 3.74 -10.55 5.82
CA GLY A 121 4.81 -11.09 6.66
C GLY A 121 6.02 -11.57 5.85
N LEU A 122 7.18 -11.59 6.52
CA LEU A 122 8.46 -11.96 5.89
C LEU A 122 8.56 -13.46 5.57
N LEU A 123 7.90 -14.30 6.37
CA LEU A 123 7.86 -15.76 6.15
C LEU A 123 6.78 -16.14 5.14
N ARG A 124 7.11 -17.01 4.18
CA ARG A 124 6.17 -17.49 3.17
C ARG A 124 4.92 -18.12 3.77
N SER A 125 5.07 -18.92 4.82
CA SER A 125 3.93 -19.55 5.51
C SER A 125 2.98 -18.52 6.13
N SER A 126 3.52 -17.42 6.67
CA SER A 126 2.71 -16.29 7.14
C SER A 126 1.99 -15.63 5.98
N ARG A 127 2.68 -15.30 4.88
CA ARG A 127 2.04 -14.69 3.69
C ARG A 127 0.88 -15.52 3.18
N GLN A 128 1.05 -16.83 3.07
CA GLN A 128 0.00 -17.74 2.62
C GLN A 128 -1.24 -17.64 3.51
N LYS A 129 -1.09 -17.69 4.83
CA LYS A 129 -2.22 -17.54 5.77
C LYS A 129 -2.88 -16.16 5.67
N GLN A 130 -2.07 -15.11 5.50
CA GLN A 130 -2.55 -13.73 5.40
C GLN A 130 -3.33 -13.50 4.10
N LEU A 131 -2.87 -14.02 2.97
CA LEU A 131 -3.59 -13.91 1.70
C LEU A 131 -4.94 -14.64 1.75
N HIS A 132 -5.01 -15.83 2.36
CA HIS A 132 -6.28 -16.51 2.59
C HIS A 132 -7.21 -15.71 3.51
N ALA A 133 -6.67 -15.09 4.58
CA ALA A 133 -7.46 -14.24 5.46
C ALA A 133 -8.01 -13.00 4.74
N ILE A 134 -7.21 -12.35 3.89
CA ILE A 134 -7.66 -11.23 3.05
C ILE A 134 -8.83 -11.67 2.17
N ARG A 135 -8.72 -12.83 1.51
CA ARG A 135 -9.84 -13.37 0.71
C ARG A 135 -11.09 -13.66 1.53
N ALA A 136 -10.94 -14.23 2.72
CA ALA A 136 -12.06 -14.50 3.61
C ALA A 136 -12.73 -13.21 4.13
N HIS A 137 -11.99 -12.12 4.27
CA HIS A 137 -12.58 -10.81 4.56
C HIS A 137 -13.31 -10.25 3.34
N LEU A 138 -12.68 -10.29 2.16
CA LEU A 138 -13.28 -9.80 0.91
C LEU A 138 -14.55 -10.56 0.55
N SER A 139 -14.63 -11.87 0.78
CA SER A 139 -15.82 -12.69 0.49
C SER A 139 -17.03 -12.39 1.37
N ARG A 140 -16.87 -11.57 2.42
CA ARG A 140 -17.97 -11.11 3.29
C ARG A 140 -18.46 -9.72 2.91
N LEU A 141 -17.78 -9.08 1.97
CA LEU A 141 -18.15 -7.79 1.42
C LEU A 141 -18.82 -7.99 0.05
N ASP A 142 -19.31 -6.92 -0.55
CA ASP A 142 -19.84 -6.97 -1.91
C ASP A 142 -18.74 -7.22 -2.97
N ASP A 143 -19.18 -7.74 -4.13
CA ASP A 143 -18.32 -8.17 -5.24
C ASP A 143 -17.80 -7.01 -6.11
N ARG A 144 -17.68 -5.80 -5.54
CA ARG A 144 -17.21 -4.64 -6.31
C ARG A 144 -15.79 -4.87 -6.85
N PRO A 145 -15.43 -4.25 -8.00
CA PRO A 145 -14.07 -4.30 -8.51
C PRO A 145 -13.05 -3.96 -7.41
N THR A 146 -12.00 -4.78 -7.27
CA THR A 146 -11.09 -4.70 -6.13
C THR A 146 -9.65 -4.70 -6.62
N VAL A 147 -8.83 -3.84 -6.01
CA VAL A 147 -7.36 -3.78 -6.20
C VAL A 147 -6.69 -3.99 -4.85
N ILE A 148 -5.72 -4.89 -4.80
CA ILE A 148 -4.83 -5.11 -3.67
C ILE A 148 -3.44 -4.65 -4.08
N LEU A 149 -2.85 -3.73 -3.32
CA LEU A 149 -1.53 -3.19 -3.63
C LEU A 149 -0.71 -2.93 -2.36
N GLY A 150 0.61 -3.11 -2.48
CA GLY A 150 1.53 -2.92 -1.37
C GLY A 150 2.74 -3.80 -1.41
N ASP A 151 3.40 -3.90 -0.26
CA ASP A 151 4.57 -4.74 -0.06
C ASP A 151 4.14 -6.17 0.26
N PHE A 152 4.28 -7.05 -0.73
CA PHE A 152 3.91 -8.46 -0.58
C PHE A 152 5.04 -9.26 0.06
N ASN A 153 6.24 -8.70 0.26
CA ASN A 153 7.42 -9.41 0.76
C ASN A 153 7.71 -10.73 0.00
N GLU A 154 7.33 -10.81 -1.27
CA GLU A 154 7.52 -11.98 -2.11
C GLU A 154 8.60 -11.72 -3.16
N TRP A 155 9.70 -12.45 -3.03
CA TRP A 155 10.86 -12.35 -3.91
C TRP A 155 10.63 -13.09 -5.23
N SER A 156 9.85 -14.17 -5.19
CA SER A 156 9.51 -14.93 -6.38
C SER A 156 8.64 -14.12 -7.33
N GLN A 157 8.94 -14.21 -8.62
CA GLN A 157 8.11 -13.65 -9.69
C GLN A 157 7.02 -14.61 -10.14
N THR A 158 7.18 -15.91 -9.89
CA THR A 158 6.34 -16.97 -10.46
C THR A 158 5.47 -17.70 -9.44
N GLY A 159 5.74 -17.58 -8.14
CA GLY A 159 4.99 -18.29 -7.10
C GLY A 159 4.93 -17.56 -5.77
N GLY A 160 4.20 -18.12 -4.80
CA GLY A 160 4.12 -17.55 -3.44
C GLY A 160 2.95 -16.59 -3.22
N LEU A 161 2.21 -16.27 -4.28
CA LEU A 161 0.97 -15.48 -4.26
C LEU A 161 -0.25 -16.31 -4.71
N ASP A 162 -0.10 -17.63 -4.71
CA ASP A 162 -1.07 -18.61 -5.20
C ASP A 162 -2.50 -18.42 -4.66
N PRO A 163 -2.72 -18.02 -3.38
CA PRO A 163 -4.08 -17.84 -2.87
C PRO A 163 -4.90 -16.77 -3.59
N LEU A 164 -4.28 -15.84 -4.31
CA LEU A 164 -4.99 -14.79 -5.07
C LEU A 164 -5.24 -15.16 -6.54
N ARG A 165 -4.54 -16.16 -7.09
CA ARG A 165 -4.45 -16.37 -8.55
C ARG A 165 -5.74 -16.80 -9.23
N ASP A 166 -6.71 -17.31 -8.47
CA ASP A 166 -8.02 -17.73 -8.98
C ASP A 166 -9.00 -16.57 -9.14
N ALA A 167 -8.78 -15.45 -8.46
CA ALA A 167 -9.70 -14.31 -8.43
C ALA A 167 -9.05 -12.97 -8.83
N PHE A 168 -7.73 -12.91 -8.90
CA PHE A 168 -6.97 -11.70 -9.20
C PHE A 168 -5.90 -11.95 -10.26
N GLU A 169 -5.78 -10.99 -11.16
CA GLU A 169 -4.61 -10.82 -12.01
C GLU A 169 -3.54 -10.08 -11.21
N ILE A 170 -2.33 -10.64 -11.14
CA ILE A 170 -1.24 -10.12 -10.31
C ILE A 170 -0.13 -9.59 -11.21
N HIS A 171 0.19 -8.33 -11.01
CA HIS A 171 1.22 -7.61 -11.74
C HIS A 171 2.37 -7.20 -10.82
N ALA A 172 3.59 -7.27 -11.36
CA ALA A 172 4.80 -6.74 -10.74
C ALA A 172 5.25 -5.51 -11.56
N PRO A 173 4.95 -4.28 -11.12
CA PRO A 173 5.24 -3.06 -11.88
C PRO A 173 6.72 -2.84 -12.22
N GLY A 174 7.60 -3.45 -11.43
CA GLY A 174 9.05 -3.42 -11.63
C GLY A 174 9.78 -3.73 -10.33
N ARG A 175 11.12 -3.68 -10.38
CA ARG A 175 11.93 -3.85 -9.17
C ARG A 175 11.79 -2.60 -8.30
N SER A 176 11.16 -2.74 -7.15
CA SER A 176 10.91 -1.66 -6.19
C SER A 176 11.91 -1.66 -5.03
N PHE A 177 12.63 -2.75 -4.78
CA PHE A 177 13.55 -2.91 -3.65
C PHE A 177 14.90 -3.47 -4.10
N HIS A 178 16.06 -3.06 -3.59
CA HIS A 178 16.32 -1.91 -2.75
C HIS A 178 16.46 -0.65 -3.64
N ALA A 179 15.94 0.50 -3.24
CA ALA A 179 15.80 1.68 -4.10
C ALA A 179 17.12 2.16 -4.76
N ASN A 180 18.25 2.13 -4.04
CA ASN A 180 19.58 2.46 -4.60
C ASN A 180 20.11 1.46 -5.64
N ARG A 181 19.64 0.22 -5.62
CA ARG A 181 20.00 -0.84 -6.58
C ARG A 181 18.83 -1.82 -6.71
N PRO A 182 17.82 -1.49 -7.55
CA PRO A 182 16.60 -2.27 -7.62
C PRO A 182 16.87 -3.72 -8.02
N MET A 183 16.67 -4.63 -7.08
CA MET A 183 17.06 -6.05 -7.15
C MET A 183 15.87 -7.00 -7.10
N ALA A 184 14.77 -6.59 -6.48
CA ALA A 184 13.56 -7.36 -6.27
C ALA A 184 12.33 -6.49 -6.53
N ALA A 185 11.33 -7.06 -7.19
CA ALA A 185 9.98 -6.54 -7.09
C ALA A 185 9.42 -7.16 -5.81
N LEU A 186 9.25 -6.40 -4.72
CA LEU A 186 8.53 -6.90 -3.53
C LEU A 186 7.10 -6.37 -3.50
N ASP A 187 6.92 -5.17 -4.06
CA ASP A 187 5.64 -4.54 -4.21
C ASP A 187 4.87 -5.15 -5.40
N ARG A 188 3.58 -5.42 -5.22
CA ARG A 188 2.69 -5.96 -6.27
C ARG A 188 1.40 -5.18 -6.34
N ILE A 189 0.75 -5.32 -7.47
CA ILE A 189 -0.61 -4.83 -7.72
C ILE A 189 -1.41 -6.04 -8.20
N ALA A 190 -2.48 -6.38 -7.51
CA ALA A 190 -3.40 -7.44 -7.88
C ALA A 190 -4.79 -6.85 -8.07
N HIS A 191 -5.46 -7.11 -9.19
CA HIS A 191 -6.80 -6.57 -9.47
C HIS A 191 -7.76 -7.66 -9.93
N THR A 192 -9.05 -7.47 -9.67
CA THR A 192 -10.08 -8.38 -10.19
C THR A 192 -10.23 -8.24 -11.71
N PRO A 193 -10.74 -9.27 -12.42
CA PRO A 193 -10.94 -9.23 -13.88
C PRO A 193 -11.91 -8.14 -14.38
N ALA A 194 -12.66 -7.49 -13.50
CA ALA A 194 -13.53 -6.36 -13.85
C ALA A 194 -12.75 -5.05 -14.11
N LEU A 195 -11.43 -5.09 -13.98
CA LEU A 195 -10.52 -3.96 -14.19
C LEU A 195 -9.50 -4.32 -15.26
N ASP A 196 -9.19 -3.33 -16.08
CA ASP A 196 -8.18 -3.40 -17.13
C ASP A 196 -6.95 -2.59 -16.71
N LEU A 197 -5.78 -3.22 -16.72
CA LEU A 197 -4.51 -2.59 -16.41
C LEU A 197 -3.94 -1.94 -17.68
N ARG A 198 -4.03 -0.61 -17.75
CA ARG A 198 -3.60 0.17 -18.91
C ARG A 198 -2.10 0.43 -18.93
N ASP A 199 -1.55 0.73 -17.76
CA ASP A 199 -0.12 0.99 -17.59
C ASP A 199 0.27 0.77 -16.12
N ALA A 200 1.55 0.52 -15.87
CA ALA A 200 2.10 0.37 -14.54
C ALA A 200 3.61 0.61 -14.54
N GLY A 201 4.13 1.03 -13.39
CA GLY A 201 5.57 1.22 -13.26
C GLY A 201 6.06 1.51 -11.85
N VAL A 202 7.31 1.94 -11.80
CA VAL A 202 8.03 2.31 -10.59
C VAL A 202 8.43 3.79 -10.71
N VAL A 203 8.25 4.57 -9.64
CA VAL A 203 8.72 5.96 -9.59
C VAL A 203 10.19 5.95 -9.19
N GLU A 204 11.07 6.06 -10.19
CA GLU A 204 12.53 5.98 -10.01
C GLU A 204 13.19 7.34 -10.28
N THR A 205 13.17 8.22 -9.27
CA THR A 205 13.82 9.54 -9.28
C THR A 205 14.95 9.58 -8.26
N GLU A 206 15.80 10.62 -8.30
CA GLU A 206 16.82 10.81 -7.26
C GLU A 206 16.19 10.90 -5.86
N GLN A 207 15.06 11.61 -5.74
CA GLN A 207 14.34 11.76 -4.48
C GLN A 207 13.75 10.44 -4.01
N SER A 208 13.09 9.66 -4.88
CA SER A 208 12.48 8.39 -4.46
C SER A 208 13.54 7.36 -4.03
N ARG A 209 14.70 7.32 -4.70
CA ARG A 209 15.85 6.48 -4.28
C ARG A 209 16.43 6.85 -2.91
N ARG A 210 16.34 8.12 -2.55
CA ARG A 210 16.84 8.62 -1.27
C ARG A 210 15.83 8.50 -0.14
N ALA A 211 14.54 8.65 -0.43
CA ALA A 211 13.48 8.84 0.55
C ALA A 211 13.09 7.56 1.32
N SER A 212 13.20 6.39 0.68
CA SER A 212 12.97 5.07 1.28
C SER A 212 13.89 4.03 0.64
N ASP A 213 14.03 2.84 1.26
CA ASP A 213 14.66 1.69 0.62
C ASP A 213 13.74 0.95 -0.36
N HIS A 214 12.46 1.35 -0.44
CA HIS A 214 11.55 0.99 -1.52
C HIS A 214 11.36 2.17 -2.48
N LEU A 215 11.07 1.87 -3.75
CA LEU A 215 10.55 2.82 -4.72
C LEU A 215 9.02 2.70 -4.76
N PRO A 216 8.27 3.81 -4.91
CA PRO A 216 6.82 3.74 -5.10
C PRO A 216 6.47 2.99 -6.39
N VAL A 217 5.41 2.19 -6.35
CA VAL A 217 4.84 1.56 -7.54
C VAL A 217 3.48 2.16 -7.85
N TRP A 218 3.08 2.16 -9.12
CA TRP A 218 1.79 2.68 -9.56
C TRP A 218 1.18 1.82 -10.67
N ALA A 219 -0.15 1.93 -10.82
CA ALA A 219 -0.91 1.35 -11.92
C ALA A 219 -2.05 2.28 -12.35
N ASP A 220 -2.24 2.39 -13.66
CA ASP A 220 -3.38 3.02 -14.29
C ASP A 220 -4.42 1.95 -14.65
N LEU A 221 -5.56 2.01 -13.97
CA LEU A 221 -6.64 1.05 -14.09
C LEU A 221 -7.89 1.69 -14.67
N ALA A 222 -8.58 0.98 -15.55
CA ALA A 222 -9.89 1.34 -16.08
C ALA A 222 -10.92 0.25 -15.76
N ARG A 223 -12.19 0.63 -15.63
CA ARG A 223 -13.27 -0.36 -15.64
C ARG A 223 -13.46 -0.86 -17.07
N LEU A 224 -13.76 -2.15 -17.19
CA LEU A 224 -14.28 -2.74 -18.43
C LEU A 224 -15.73 -2.33 -18.69
#